data_AF-A0A2U3KP52-F1
#
_entry.id   AF-A0A2U3KP52-F1
#
_cell.length_a   1.000
_cell.length_b   1.000
_cell.length_c   1.000
_cell.angle_alpha   90.00
_cell.angle_beta   90.00
_cell.angle_gamma   90.00
#
_symmetry.space_group_name_H-M   'P 1'
#
loop_
_entity.id
_entity.type
_entity.pdbx_description
1 polymer ?
#
loop_
_entity_poly.entity_id
_entity_poly.type
_entity_poly.pdbx_seq_one_letter_code
_entity_poly.pdbx_strand_id
1 'polypeptide(L)'
;MVPIFMFHYEHDTDPKMRPKPISPEQREDVIVHMAAGLLQAYRYFREHRQVSPSAHRSEPRHNVSKVGRNDPCPCGSGKKYKKCCGGASVN
;
A
#
# COMPACT_ATOMS: atom_id res chain seq x y z
N MET A 1 -20.02 1.42 0.78
CA MET A 1 -18.88 0.50 0.96
C MET A 1 -17.98 0.67 -0.27
N VAL A 2 -16.65 0.71 -0.15
CA VAL A 2 -15.79 0.75 -1.35
C VAL A 2 -16.05 -0.53 -2.15
N PRO A 3 -16.35 -0.46 -3.47
CA PRO A 3 -16.75 -1.62 -4.26
C PRO A 3 -15.78 -2.83 -4.17
N ILE A 4 -14.49 -2.55 -3.98
CA ILE A 4 -13.46 -3.58 -3.77
C ILE A 4 -13.73 -4.48 -2.55
N PHE A 5 -14.32 -3.95 -1.47
CA PHE A 5 -14.60 -4.71 -0.26
C PHE A 5 -15.74 -5.71 -0.46
N MET A 6 -16.68 -5.43 -1.38
CA MET A 6 -17.75 -6.38 -1.70
C MET A 6 -17.19 -7.70 -2.25
N PHE A 7 -16.16 -7.64 -3.09
CA PHE A 7 -15.50 -8.84 -3.62
C PHE A 7 -14.50 -9.45 -2.63
N HIS A 8 -13.84 -8.62 -1.83
CA HIS A 8 -12.87 -9.11 -0.84
C HIS A 8 -13.49 -10.07 0.18
N TYR A 9 -14.71 -9.78 0.64
CA TYR A 9 -15.40 -10.56 1.66
C TYR A 9 -16.38 -11.62 1.11
N GLU A 10 -16.45 -11.78 -0.22
CA GLU A 10 -17.40 -12.70 -0.86
C GLU A 10 -17.27 -14.15 -0.36
N HIS A 11 -16.04 -14.58 -0.08
CA HIS A 11 -15.70 -15.93 0.37
C HIS A 11 -15.07 -15.94 1.77
N ASP A 12 -15.42 -14.97 2.62
CA ASP A 12 -14.88 -14.89 3.98
C ASP A 12 -15.14 -16.18 4.77
N THR A 13 -14.22 -16.56 5.64
CA THR A 13 -14.38 -17.76 6.49
C THR A 13 -15.47 -17.57 7.54
N ASP A 14 -15.67 -16.34 8.04
CA ASP A 14 -16.78 -15.97 8.92
C ASP A 14 -18.03 -15.60 8.11
N PRO A 15 -19.12 -16.37 8.21
CA PRO A 15 -20.38 -16.08 7.51
C PRO A 15 -20.98 -14.71 7.85
N LYS A 16 -20.68 -14.14 9.02
CA LYS A 16 -21.19 -12.82 9.44
C LYS A 16 -20.55 -11.67 8.66
N MET A 17 -19.35 -11.89 8.14
CA MET A 17 -18.61 -10.90 7.34
C MET A 17 -18.98 -10.97 5.85
N ARG A 18 -19.64 -12.05 5.41
CA ARG A 18 -20.01 -12.20 4.00
C ARG A 18 -21.10 -11.19 3.61
N PRO A 19 -20.89 -10.42 2.53
CA PRO A 19 -21.93 -9.57 1.99
C PRO A 19 -23.06 -10.42 1.38
N LYS A 20 -24.22 -9.80 1.16
CA LYS A 20 -25.32 -10.48 0.46
C LYS A 20 -24.86 -10.91 -0.93
N PRO A 21 -25.19 -12.15 -1.37
CA PRO A 21 -24.90 -12.59 -2.72
C PRO A 21 -25.51 -11.64 -3.74
N ILE A 22 -24.76 -11.35 -4.80
CA ILE A 22 -25.18 -10.46 -5.88
C ILE A 22 -25.45 -11.24 -7.15
N SER A 23 -26.37 -10.74 -7.97
CA SER A 23 -26.60 -11.29 -9.30
C SER A 23 -25.38 -11.05 -10.22
N PRO A 24 -25.24 -11.82 -11.31
CA PRO A 24 -24.21 -11.57 -12.32
C PRO A 24 -24.26 -10.16 -12.89
N GLU A 25 -25.46 -9.62 -13.12
CA GLU A 25 -25.66 -8.24 -13.61
C GLU A 25 -25.14 -7.20 -12.60
N GLN A 26 -25.47 -7.38 -11.32
CA GLN A 26 -24.97 -6.52 -10.25
C GLN A 26 -23.44 -6.60 -10.10
N ARG A 27 -22.84 -7.77 -10.36
CA ARG A 27 -21.38 -7.92 -10.36
C ARG A 27 -20.74 -7.07 -11.45
N GLU A 28 -21.28 -7.11 -12.67
CA GLU A 28 -20.80 -6.29 -13.78
C GLU A 28 -20.89 -4.80 -13.44
N ASP A 29 -22.01 -4.35 -12.87
CA ASP A 29 -22.17 -2.97 -12.43
C ASP A 29 -21.08 -2.56 -11.42
N VAL A 30 -20.80 -3.40 -10.42
CA VAL A 30 -19.77 -3.14 -9.41
C VAL A 30 -18.38 -3.03 -10.06
N ILE A 31 -18.07 -3.90 -11.03
CA ILE A 31 -16.80 -3.86 -11.78
C ILE A 31 -16.69 -2.58 -12.60
N VAL A 32 -17.75 -2.19 -13.30
CA VAL A 32 -17.79 -0.94 -14.09
C VAL A 32 -17.56 0.27 -13.19
N HIS A 33 -18.20 0.31 -12.01
CA HIS A 33 -17.99 1.38 -11.04
C HIS A 33 -16.55 1.40 -10.49
N MET A 34 -15.92 0.25 -10.28
CA MET A 34 -14.51 0.17 -9.88
C MET A 34 -13.59 0.76 -10.95
N ALA A 35 -13.77 0.35 -12.22
CA ALA A 35 -12.97 0.85 -13.34
C ALA A 35 -13.14 2.37 -13.54
N ALA A 36 -14.39 2.85 -13.48
CA ALA A 36 -14.69 4.28 -13.56
C ALA A 36 -14.06 5.07 -12.40
N GLY A 37 -14.12 4.55 -11.17
CA GLY A 37 -13.50 5.14 -9.99
C GLY A 37 -11.98 5.26 -10.12
N LEU A 38 -11.31 4.22 -10.63
CA LEU A 38 -9.86 4.25 -10.90
C LEU A 38 -9.50 5.31 -11.96
N LEU A 39 -10.26 5.37 -13.06
CA LEU A 39 -10.04 6.37 -14.10
C LEU A 39 -10.25 7.80 -13.58
N GLN A 40 -11.26 7.99 -12.72
CA GLN A 40 -11.54 9.28 -12.10
C GLN A 40 -10.43 9.71 -11.15
N ALA A 41 -9.97 8.80 -10.29
CA ALA A 41 -8.83 9.04 -9.41
C ALA A 41 -7.58 9.40 -10.22
N TYR A 42 -7.29 8.63 -11.28
CA TYR A 42 -6.18 8.92 -12.18
C TYR A 42 -6.27 10.33 -12.77
N ARG A 43 -7.42 10.74 -13.32
CA ARG A 43 -7.62 12.08 -13.88
C ARG A 43 -7.41 13.18 -12.85
N TYR A 44 -8.00 13.01 -11.66
CA TYR A 44 -7.86 13.96 -10.56
C TYR A 44 -6.41 14.14 -10.15
N PHE A 45 -5.70 13.02 -9.93
CA PHE A 45 -4.31 13.06 -9.49
C PHE A 45 -3.32 13.36 -10.63
N ARG A 46 -3.71 13.25 -11.90
CA ARG A 46 -2.83 13.60 -13.03
C ARG A 46 -2.39 15.06 -12.97
N GLU A 47 -3.31 15.96 -12.64
CA GLU A 47 -3.03 17.40 -12.52
C GLU A 47 -2.24 17.72 -11.25
N HIS A 48 -2.48 16.98 -10.16
CA HIS A 48 -1.76 17.10 -8.89
C HIS A 48 -0.41 16.37 -8.88
N ARG A 49 -0.14 15.52 -9.88
CA ARG A 49 1.16 14.88 -10.13
C ARG A 49 2.05 15.77 -11.01
N GLN A 50 1.86 17.09 -10.97
CA GLN A 50 2.89 18.00 -11.40
C GLN A 50 4.04 17.90 -10.40
N VAL A 51 5.07 17.17 -10.80
CA VAL A 51 6.38 17.10 -10.16
C VAL A 51 6.79 18.54 -9.85
N SER A 52 6.87 18.92 -8.58
CA SER A 52 7.55 20.16 -8.22
C SER A 52 8.97 20.06 -8.81
N PRO A 53 9.38 20.90 -9.77
CA PRO A 53 10.74 20.82 -10.31
C PRO A 53 11.79 21.23 -9.28
N SER A 54 11.38 21.57 -8.04
CA SER A 54 12.23 22.20 -7.03
C SER A 54 12.14 21.56 -5.61
N ALA A 55 11.46 20.43 -5.42
CA ALA A 55 11.40 19.78 -4.10
C ALA A 55 12.53 18.77 -3.82
N HIS A 56 13.68 18.91 -4.51
CA HIS A 56 14.95 18.37 -4.06
C HIS A 56 15.96 19.51 -3.99
N ARG A 57 15.78 20.38 -2.99
CA ARG A 57 16.96 20.90 -2.31
C ARG A 57 17.58 19.69 -1.63
N SER A 58 18.48 19.01 -2.34
CA SER A 58 19.33 18.01 -1.74
C SER A 58 20.17 18.73 -0.70
N GLU A 59 19.70 18.73 0.55
CA GLU A 59 20.62 18.81 1.68
C GLU A 59 21.75 17.82 1.39
N PRO A 60 23.02 18.18 1.66
CA PRO A 60 24.13 17.25 1.49
C PRO A 60 23.77 15.97 2.24
N ARG A 61 23.39 14.94 1.48
CA ARG A 61 23.09 13.62 2.02
C ARG A 61 24.41 13.16 2.59
N HIS A 62 24.53 13.14 3.91
CA HIS A 62 25.69 12.55 4.58
C HIS A 62 25.88 11.17 3.94
N ASN A 63 27.01 10.96 3.26
CA ASN A 63 27.38 9.70 2.59
C ASN A 63 27.71 8.62 3.62
N VAL A 64 26.89 8.50 4.67
CA VAL A 64 26.90 7.33 5.52
C VAL A 64 26.16 6.27 4.73
N SER A 65 26.86 5.19 4.39
CA SER A 65 26.25 3.98 3.84
C SER A 65 25.13 3.54 4.79
N LYS A 66 23.88 3.78 4.38
CA LYS A 66 22.71 3.37 5.16
C LYS A 66 22.67 1.85 5.11
N VAL A 67 22.84 1.21 6.26
CA VAL A 67 22.65 -0.24 6.39
C VAL A 67 21.25 -0.60 5.90
N GLY A 68 21.16 -1.54 4.96
CA GLY A 68 19.90 -1.99 4.41
C GLY A 68 19.09 -2.70 5.50
N ARG A 69 17.77 -2.50 5.49
CA ARG A 69 16.86 -3.07 6.50
C ARG A 69 16.98 -4.59 6.64
N ASN A 70 17.38 -5.30 5.58
CA ASN A 70 17.56 -6.76 5.58
C ASN A 70 19.03 -7.22 5.71
N ASP A 71 19.99 -6.32 5.69
CA ASP A 71 21.42 -6.65 5.75
C ASP A 71 21.79 -7.18 7.15
N PRO A 72 22.91 -7.93 7.29
CA PRO A 72 23.45 -8.31 8.59
C PRO A 72 23.62 -7.08 9.48
N CYS A 73 23.21 -7.19 10.74
CA CYS A 73 23.27 -6.08 11.67
C CYS A 73 24.73 -5.80 12.07
N PRO A 74 25.21 -4.55 11.96
CA PRO A 74 26.61 -4.20 12.24
C PRO A 74 27.02 -4.35 13.72
N CYS A 75 26.08 -4.64 14.63
CA CYS A 75 26.38 -4.94 16.03
C CYS A 75 26.92 -6.36 16.27
N GLY A 76 27.14 -7.15 15.22
CA GLY A 76 27.70 -8.51 15.33
C GLY A 76 26.71 -9.58 15.80
N SER A 77 25.41 -9.26 15.91
CA SER A 77 24.40 -10.22 16.38
C SER A 77 24.07 -11.35 15.39
N GLY A 78 24.54 -11.27 14.14
CA GLY A 78 24.19 -12.19 13.06
C GLY A 78 22.73 -12.07 12.56
N LYS A 79 21.92 -11.21 13.17
CA LYS A 79 20.51 -10.98 12.78
C LYS A 79 20.43 -9.94 11.65
N LYS A 80 19.33 -9.95 10.88
CA LYS A 80 19.01 -8.85 9.95
C LYS A 80 18.81 -7.54 10.71
N TYR A 81 19.25 -6.40 10.16
CA TYR A 81 19.16 -5.09 10.80
C TYR A 81 17.76 -4.79 11.35
N LYS A 82 16.69 -5.05 10.58
CA LYS A 82 15.28 -4.87 11.02
C LYS A 82 14.82 -5.70 12.21
N LYS A 83 15.52 -6.80 12.50
CA LYS A 83 15.22 -7.73 13.60
C LYS A 83 16.21 -7.53 14.77
N CYS A 84 17.02 -6.49 14.72
CA CYS A 84 17.99 -6.13 15.72
C CYS A 84 17.95 -4.61 15.91
N CYS A 85 19.05 -3.89 15.68
CA CYS A 85 19.16 -2.45 15.94
C CYS A 85 18.17 -1.58 15.15
N GLY A 86 17.71 -2.05 13.99
CA GLY A 86 16.73 -1.35 13.14
C GLY A 86 15.28 -1.82 13.34
N GLY A 87 15.02 -2.63 14.37
CA GLY A 87 13.65 -2.98 14.76
C GLY A 87 13.03 -1.83 15.55
N ALA A 88 11.86 -1.34 15.11
CA ALA A 88 10.97 -0.65 16.02
C ALA A 88 10.41 -1.75 16.94
N SER A 89 10.80 -1.73 18.20
CA SER A 89 10.32 -2.64 19.24
C SER A 89 8.80 -2.73 19.16
N VAL A 90 8.27 -3.92 18.90
CA VAL A 90 6.90 -4.26 19.24
C VAL A 90 6.92 -4.55 20.72
N ASN A 91 6.37 -3.63 21.52
CA ASN A 91 5.69 -3.93 22.76
C ASN A 91 4.29 -3.33 22.64
#